data_AF-A0A245ZUZ1-F1
#
_entry.id   AF-A0A245ZUZ1-F1
#
_cell.length_a   1.000
_cell.length_b   1.000
_cell.length_c   1.000
_cell.angle_alpha   90.00
_cell.angle_beta   90.00
_cell.angle_gamma   90.00
#
_symmetry.space_group_name_H-M   'P 1'
#
loop_
_entity.id
_entity.type
_entity.pdbx_description
1 polymer ?
#
loop_
_entity_poly.entity_id
_entity_poly.type
_entity_poly.pdbx_seq_one_letter_code
_entity_poly.pdbx_strand_id
1 'polypeptide(L)'
;MPADVSQGSDWGQLMAASQDGQGGPYRRLLGELRHWLTGFYVRRLPPAQVEDAVQDTLIAIHDKRHTYDRARPFKPWLVAIARATSGSIGCAR
;
A
#
# COMPACT_ATOMS: atom_id res chain seq x y z
N MET A 1 4.10 -15.85 9.10
CA MET A 1 4.58 -14.63 9.79
C MET A 1 5.95 -14.98 10.38
N PRO A 2 6.95 -14.08 10.38
CA PRO A 2 6.83 -12.63 10.44
C PRO A 2 7.37 -11.90 9.19
N ALA A 3 6.50 -11.15 8.52
CA ALA A 3 6.92 -9.97 7.79
C ALA A 3 7.35 -8.95 8.86
N ASP A 4 8.65 -8.99 9.10
CA ASP A 4 9.45 -8.17 9.99
C ASP A 4 8.89 -6.75 10.24
N VAL A 5 8.91 -6.35 11.50
CA VAL A 5 8.49 -5.03 11.95
C VAL A 5 9.36 -3.91 11.37
N SER A 6 10.58 -4.23 10.92
CA SER A 6 11.54 -3.27 10.33
C SER A 6 11.16 -2.79 8.93
N GLN A 7 10.45 -3.58 8.10
CA GLN A 7 9.97 -3.11 6.78
C GLN A 7 9.08 -1.85 6.83
N GLY A 8 8.34 -1.65 7.94
CA GLY A 8 7.50 -0.46 8.09
C GLY A 8 8.30 0.85 8.19
N SER A 9 9.53 0.77 8.69
CA SER A 9 10.46 1.90 8.82
C SER A 9 11.11 2.24 7.47
N ASP A 10 11.40 1.24 6.64
CA ASP A 10 11.95 1.44 5.30
C ASP A 10 10.90 2.02 4.33
N TRP A 11 9.65 1.57 4.42
CA TRP A 11 8.58 2.10 3.56
C TRP A 11 8.28 3.57 3.83
N GLY A 12 8.29 3.99 5.09
CA GLY A 12 8.12 5.40 5.46
C GLY A 12 9.24 6.29 4.89
N GLN A 13 10.49 5.82 4.90
CA GLN A 13 11.62 6.52 4.32
C GLN A 13 11.56 6.59 2.78
N LEU A 14 11.20 5.47 2.12
CA LEU A 14 11.00 5.44 0.67
C LEU A 14 9.85 6.37 0.25
N MET A 15 8.78 6.44 1.06
CA MET A 15 7.66 7.34 0.81
C MET A 15 8.06 8.80 0.98
N ALA A 16 8.80 9.14 2.04
CA ALA A 16 9.32 10.49 2.23
C ALA A 16 10.24 10.90 1.06
N ALA A 17 11.20 10.05 0.69
CA ALA A 17 12.07 10.30 -0.45
C ALA A 17 11.29 10.42 -1.78
N SER A 18 10.17 9.71 -1.92
CA SER A 18 9.29 9.87 -3.09
C SER A 18 8.59 11.22 -3.12
N GLN A 19 8.29 11.84 -1.98
CA GLN A 19 7.71 13.18 -1.91
C GLN A 19 8.71 14.25 -2.38
N ASP A 20 10.01 14.04 -2.12
CA ASP A 20 11.11 14.88 -2.62
C ASP A 20 11.37 14.76 -4.14
N GLY A 21 10.52 14.06 -4.89
CA GLY A 21 10.61 13.96 -6.36
C GLY A 21 11.53 12.86 -6.87
N GLN A 22 12.05 12.00 -6.00
CA GLN A 22 12.89 10.85 -6.39
C GLN A 22 12.00 9.70 -6.90
N GLY A 23 11.99 9.45 -8.21
CA GLY A 23 11.18 8.37 -8.82
C GLY A 23 11.64 6.95 -8.47
N GLY A 24 12.93 6.76 -8.16
CA GLY A 24 13.52 5.48 -7.78
C GLY A 24 12.92 4.85 -6.51
N PRO A 25 12.97 5.53 -5.34
CA PRO A 25 12.42 5.01 -4.09
C PRO A 25 10.91 4.76 -4.17
N TYR A 26 10.18 5.56 -4.96
CA TYR A 26 8.75 5.36 -5.18
C TYR A 26 8.44 4.04 -5.90
N ARG A 27 9.17 3.72 -6.98
CA ARG A 27 8.98 2.46 -7.72
C ARG A 27 9.29 1.25 -6.85
N ARG A 28 10.35 1.33 -6.03
CA ARG A 28 10.70 0.28 -5.08
C ARG A 28 9.59 0.08 -4.05
N LEU A 29 9.07 1.19 -3.49
CA LEU A 29 7.95 1.16 -2.54
C LEU A 29 6.73 0.45 -3.15
N LEU A 30 6.30 0.83 -4.36
CA LEU A 30 5.14 0.20 -5.01
C LEU A 30 5.33 -1.30 -5.24
N GLY A 31 6.55 -1.75 -5.59
CA GLY A 31 6.86 -3.17 -5.76
C GLY A 31 6.69 -3.97 -4.46
N GLU A 32 7.24 -3.45 -3.36
CA GLU A 32 7.12 -4.06 -2.02
C GLU A 32 5.66 -4.08 -1.55
N LEU A 33 4.95 -2.97 -1.72
CA LEU A 33 3.54 -2.85 -1.35
C LEU A 33 2.66 -3.80 -2.16
N ARG A 34 2.91 -3.95 -3.46
CA ARG A 34 2.19 -4.92 -4.31
C ARG A 34 2.34 -6.33 -3.74
N HIS A 35 3.57 -6.77 -3.47
CA HIS A 35 3.82 -8.12 -2.94
C HIS A 35 3.11 -8.35 -1.60
N TRP A 36 3.18 -7.37 -0.70
CA TRP A 36 2.50 -7.44 0.59
C TRP A 36 0.97 -7.46 0.46
N LEU A 37 0.41 -6.58 -0.38
CA LEU A 37 -1.03 -6.50 -0.62
C LEU A 37 -1.57 -7.78 -1.26
N THR A 38 -0.85 -8.37 -2.21
CA THR A 38 -1.24 -9.66 -2.80
C THR A 38 -1.38 -10.73 -1.71
N GLY A 39 -0.40 -10.87 -0.81
CA GLY A 39 -0.48 -11.81 0.30
C GLY A 39 -1.61 -11.50 1.30
N PHE A 40 -1.95 -10.23 1.48
CA PHE A 40 -3.07 -9.80 2.32
C PHE A 40 -4.43 -10.13 1.71
N TYR A 41 -4.61 -9.83 0.42
CA TYR A 41 -5.87 -10.02 -0.30
C TYR A 41 -6.13 -11.46 -0.71
N VAL A 42 -5.10 -12.24 -1.05
CA VAL A 42 -5.29 -13.66 -1.44
C VAL A 42 -5.93 -14.51 -0.34
N ARG A 43 -5.82 -14.06 0.92
CA ARG A 43 -6.44 -14.72 2.09
C ARG A 43 -7.88 -14.27 2.34
N ARG A 44 -8.35 -13.24 1.64
CA ARG A 44 -9.64 -12.57 1.87
C ARG A 44 -10.56 -12.58 0.64
N LEU A 45 -9.96 -12.58 -0.55
CA LEU A 45 -10.64 -12.44 -1.83
C LEU A 45 -10.27 -13.62 -2.76
N PRO A 46 -11.16 -13.98 -3.68
CA PRO A 46 -10.83 -14.94 -4.73
C PRO A 46 -9.72 -14.38 -5.65
N PRO A 47 -8.86 -15.25 -6.22
CA PRO A 47 -7.67 -14.84 -6.96
C PRO A 47 -7.96 -13.86 -8.10
N ALA A 48 -9.13 -13.96 -8.74
CA ALA A 48 -9.57 -13.06 -9.80
C ALA A 48 -9.80 -11.60 -9.35
N GLN A 49 -10.05 -11.35 -8.06
CA GLN A 49 -10.24 -10.00 -7.50
C GLN A 49 -9.00 -9.51 -6.76
N VAL A 50 -8.01 -10.36 -6.54
CA VAL A 50 -6.79 -9.99 -5.79
C VAL A 50 -6.00 -8.94 -6.54
N GLU A 51 -5.73 -9.16 -7.84
CA GLU A 51 -4.96 -8.18 -8.62
C GLU A 51 -5.68 -6.84 -8.76
N ASP A 52 -6.99 -6.87 -8.94
CA ASP A 52 -7.86 -5.69 -9.02
C ASP A 52 -7.81 -4.88 -7.71
N ALA A 53 -8.02 -5.56 -6.57
CA ALA A 53 -7.95 -4.94 -5.25
C ALA A 53 -6.57 -4.35 -4.94
N VAL A 54 -5.50 -5.06 -5.34
CA VAL A 54 -4.12 -4.58 -5.19
C VAL A 54 -3.92 -3.32 -6.01
N GLN A 55 -4.35 -3.31 -7.27
CA GLN A 55 -4.21 -2.16 -8.16
C GLN A 55 -4.96 -0.93 -7.63
N ASP A 56 -6.21 -1.10 -7.22
CA ASP A 56 -7.02 -0.02 -6.63
C ASP A 56 -6.39 0.54 -5.36
N THR A 57 -5.82 -0.35 -4.53
CA THR A 57 -5.14 0.08 -3.30
C THR A 57 -3.89 0.89 -3.64
N LEU A 58 -3.10 0.48 -4.64
CA LEU A 58 -1.92 1.23 -5.10
C LEU A 58 -2.30 2.60 -5.69
N ILE A 59 -3.40 2.70 -6.43
CA ILE A 59 -3.93 3.98 -6.93
C ILE A 59 -4.34 4.88 -5.76
N ALA A 60 -5.07 4.34 -4.78
CA ALA A 60 -5.48 5.10 -3.59
C ALA A 60 -4.27 5.57 -2.75
N ILE A 61 -3.19 4.77 -2.68
CA ILE A 61 -1.93 5.16 -2.04
C ILE A 61 -1.23 6.27 -2.85
N HIS A 62 -1.22 6.16 -4.18
CA HIS A 62 -0.64 7.20 -5.04
C HIS A 62 -1.37 8.52 -4.88
N ASP A 63 -2.70 8.49 -4.85
CA ASP A 63 -3.54 9.66 -4.59
C ASP A 63 -3.25 10.24 -3.21
N LYS A 64 -3.34 9.43 -2.15
CA LYS A 64 -3.11 9.89 -0.77
C LYS A 64 -1.64 10.15 -0.43
N ARG A 65 -0.70 9.94 -1.35
CA ARG A 65 0.75 10.07 -1.11
C ARG A 65 1.13 11.43 -0.53
N HIS A 66 0.48 12.49 -1.00
CA HIS A 66 0.73 13.85 -0.54
C HIS A 66 0.17 14.13 0.86
N THR A 67 -0.76 13.29 1.35
CA THR A 67 -1.33 13.37 2.70
C THR A 67 -0.48 12.61 3.74
N TYR A 68 0.51 11.83 3.30
CA TYR A 68 1.34 11.04 4.20
C TYR A 68 2.29 11.93 5.02
N ASP A 69 2.19 11.81 6.35
CA ASP A 69 3.09 12.47 7.30
C ASP A 69 4.25 11.54 7.69
N ARG A 70 5.48 11.97 7.42
CA ARG A 70 6.72 11.23 7.70
C ARG A 70 6.95 10.96 9.19
N ALA A 71 6.30 11.71 10.08
CA ALA A 71 6.38 11.49 11.52
C ALA A 71 5.53 10.29 11.99
N ARG A 72 4.63 9.77 11.13
CA ARG A 72 3.76 8.64 11.44
C ARG A 72 4.28 7.34 10.83
N PRO A 73 4.06 6.19 11.50
CA PRO A 73 4.41 4.89 10.94
C PRO A 73 3.58 4.58 9.68
N PHE A 74 4.24 4.08 8.64
CA PHE A 74 3.62 3.81 7.33
C PHE A 74 2.59 2.69 7.36
N LYS A 75 2.86 1.60 8.11
CA LYS A 75 1.97 0.42 8.18
C LYS A 75 0.51 0.74 8.58
N PRO A 76 0.22 1.48 9.67
CA PRO A 76 -1.17 1.79 10.02
C PRO A 76 -1.86 2.69 8.99
N TRP A 77 -1.13 3.61 8.35
CA TRP A 77 -1.66 4.41 7.24
C TRP A 77 -2.03 3.53 6.03
N LEU A 78 -1.14 2.61 5.64
CA LEU A 78 -1.39 1.63 4.58
C LEU A 78 -2.61 0.74 4.88
N VAL A 79 -2.69 0.21 6.10
CA VAL A 79 -3.80 -0.66 6.53
C VAL A 79 -5.13 0.10 6.51
N ALA A 80 -5.15 1.39 6.85
CA ALA A 80 -6.36 2.20 6.73
C ALA A 80 -6.84 2.32 5.28
N ILE A 81 -5.92 2.50 4.33
CA ILE A 81 -6.25 2.56 2.89
C ILE A 81 -6.73 1.20 2.38
N ALA A 82 -5.98 0.13 2.64
CA ALA A 82 -6.35 -1.22 2.20
C ALA A 82 -7.74 -1.63 2.75
N ARG A 83 -8.05 -1.27 4.00
CA ARG A 83 -9.38 -1.46 4.59
C ARG A 83 -10.47 -0.66 3.89
N ALA A 84 -10.20 0.60 3.55
CA ALA A 84 -11.15 1.44 2.84
C ALA A 84 -11.43 0.89 1.43
N THR A 85 -10.38 0.51 0.69
CA THR A 85 -10.49 -0.06 -0.66
C THR A 85 -11.29 -1.37 -0.67
N SER A 86 -11.04 -2.27 0.30
CA SER A 86 -11.79 -3.54 0.43
C SER A 86 -13.31 -3.36 0.50
N GLY A 87 -13.78 -2.24 1.07
CA GLY A 87 -15.21 -1.91 1.16
C GLY A 87 -15.80 -1.33 -0.13
N SER A 88 -14.99 -0.64 -0.95
CA SER A 88 -15.43 -0.05 -2.21
C SER A 88 -15.55 -1.05 -3.36
N ILE A 89 -14.72 -2.10 -3.39
CA ILE A 89 -14.71 -3.13 -4.45
C ILE A 89 -16.05 -3.89 -4.53
N GLY A 90 -16.84 -3.91 -3.45
CA GLY A 90 -18.14 -4.60 -3.40
C GLY A 90 -19.36 -3.77 -3.83
N CYS A 91 -19.23 -2.47 -4.11
CA CYS A 91 -20.39 -1.59 -4.30
C CYS A 91 -20.50 -0.93 -5.68
N ALA A 92 -19.51 -1.12 -6.56
CA ALA A 92 -19.44 -0.43 -7.86
C ALA A 92 -19.44 -1.38 -9.08
N ARG A 93 -19.92 -2.63 -8.95
CA ARG A 93 -20.04 -3.53 -10.11
C ARG A 93 -21.33 -4.33 -10.11
#